data_AF-A0A539DY63-F1
#
_entry.id   AF-A0A539DY63-F1
#
_cell.length_a   1.000
_cell.length_b   1.000
_cell.length_c   1.000
_cell.angle_alpha   90.00
_cell.angle_beta   90.00
_cell.angle_gamma   90.00
#
_symmetry.space_group_name_H-M   'P 1'
#
loop_
_entity.id
_entity.type
_entity.pdbx_description
1 polymer ?
#
loop_
_entity_poly.entity_id
_entity_poly.type
_entity_poly.pdbx_seq_one_letter_code
_entity_poly.pdbx_strand_id
1 'polypeptide(L)'
;MSTVSRRRGEASEKRRTRDETRLLLMEAALRVLGRRLEGGVDVADASANPLAGIRITEVLDEVNQQLRSLDPHATLMTTGAAYNIWPSQEEFQLSVLDRIFLDAAKIGFDEVDERVDADIAAGHDWRDLVARCFGADFELSADEPSVLLMLGVTAMGPRRQVIDMNVVPNQLYVEYVSGLLRKILAHAGRRPVKGRSIADLVWAIEAIESGYLLRRRMDPDVPMRRDRAGRTAVESVLIAAVEAFTEPVPPKRR
;
A
#
# COMPACT_ATOMS: atom_id res chain seq x y z
N MET A 1 56.45 6.03 -32.54
CA MET A 1 56.85 6.31 -31.13
C MET A 1 56.56 7.78 -30.91
N SER A 2 55.74 8.29 -30.00
CA SER A 2 55.15 7.82 -28.75
C SER A 2 53.81 8.57 -28.58
N THR A 3 52.68 7.87 -28.43
CA THR A 3 51.99 7.57 -27.16
C THR A 3 51.16 8.72 -26.59
N VAL A 4 49.87 8.65 -26.94
CA VAL A 4 48.66 8.96 -26.17
C VAL A 4 48.91 9.32 -24.69
N SER A 5 48.67 10.58 -24.32
CA SER A 5 48.37 10.94 -22.92
C SER A 5 46.86 10.84 -22.73
N ARG A 6 46.45 9.68 -22.21
CA ARG A 6 45.08 9.31 -21.88
C ARG A 6 44.61 10.18 -20.71
N ARG A 7 43.45 10.79 -20.87
CA ARG A 7 42.60 11.30 -19.78
C ARG A 7 42.52 10.22 -18.69
N ARG A 8 42.99 10.52 -17.48
CA ARG A 8 42.66 9.78 -16.26
C ARG A 8 42.23 10.79 -15.21
N GLY A 9 40.92 10.96 -15.14
CA GLY A 9 40.18 11.73 -14.17
C GLY A 9 38.72 11.34 -14.29
N GLU A 10 38.46 10.03 -14.41
CA GLU A 10 37.12 9.46 -14.40
C GLU A 10 36.72 9.22 -12.94
N ALA A 11 35.61 9.85 -12.56
CA ALA A 11 34.67 9.53 -11.49
C ALA A 11 35.27 8.91 -10.20
N SER A 12 35.42 9.74 -9.16
CA SER A 12 35.31 9.26 -7.78
C SER A 12 33.98 8.51 -7.64
N GLU A 13 34.05 7.19 -7.45
CA GLU A 13 32.91 6.31 -7.20
C GLU A 13 32.16 6.87 -5.98
N LYS A 14 31.00 7.50 -6.22
CA LYS A 14 30.28 8.25 -5.19
C LYS A 14 29.87 7.27 -4.10
N ARG A 15 30.50 7.38 -2.92
CA ARG A 15 30.21 6.49 -1.78
C ARG A 15 28.74 6.60 -1.42
N ARG A 16 28.02 5.46 -1.44
CA ARG A 16 26.61 5.38 -1.06
C ARG A 16 26.38 5.97 0.33
N THR A 17 25.37 6.83 0.44
CA THR A 17 24.94 7.44 1.70
C THR A 17 24.19 6.43 2.59
N ARG A 18 23.98 6.80 3.85
CA ARG A 18 23.18 6.00 4.79
C ARG A 18 21.75 5.81 4.28
N ASP A 19 21.13 6.87 3.74
CA ASP A 19 19.75 6.84 3.29
C ASP A 19 19.58 6.03 2.00
N GLU A 20 20.50 6.17 1.04
CA GLU A 20 20.55 5.32 -0.15
C GLU A 20 20.71 3.84 0.23
N THR A 21 21.55 3.54 1.22
CA THR A 21 21.74 2.17 1.73
C THR A 21 20.46 1.66 2.41
N ARG A 22 19.79 2.49 3.21
CA ARG A 22 18.52 2.14 3.87
C ARG A 22 17.43 1.82 2.83
N LEU A 23 17.28 2.64 1.80
CA LEU A 23 16.27 2.47 0.76
C LEU A 23 16.49 1.17 -0.02
N LEU A 24 17.71 0.93 -0.49
CA LEU A 24 18.05 -0.29 -1.24
C LEU A 24 17.83 -1.57 -0.42
N LEU A 25 18.22 -1.57 0.86
CA LEU A 25 17.96 -2.70 1.76
C LEU A 25 16.47 -2.89 2.02
N MET A 26 15.70 -1.80 2.12
CA MET A 26 14.25 -1.89 2.32
C MET A 26 13.54 -2.46 1.09
N GLU A 27 13.89 -2.00 -0.11
CA GLU A 27 13.36 -2.56 -1.36
C GLU A 27 13.72 -4.04 -1.53
N ALA A 28 14.96 -4.41 -1.19
CA ALA A 28 15.38 -5.81 -1.21
C ALA A 28 14.58 -6.65 -0.20
N ALA A 29 14.30 -6.11 0.99
CA ALA A 29 13.49 -6.79 2.01
C ALA A 29 12.07 -7.07 1.50
N LEU A 30 11.43 -6.09 0.84
CA LEU A 30 10.10 -6.27 0.26
C LEU A 30 10.10 -7.32 -0.86
N ARG A 31 11.15 -7.39 -1.70
CA ARG A 31 11.30 -8.43 -2.73
C ARG A 31 11.48 -9.83 -2.15
N VAL A 32 12.32 -9.97 -1.12
CA VAL A 32 12.50 -11.24 -0.39
C VAL A 32 11.16 -11.70 0.20
N LEU A 33 10.42 -10.77 0.79
CA LEU A 33 9.10 -11.04 1.36
C LEU A 33 8.08 -11.46 0.30
N GLY A 34 7.99 -10.74 -0.82
CA GLY A 34 7.08 -11.07 -1.93
C GLY A 34 7.29 -12.50 -2.44
N ARG A 35 8.54 -12.89 -2.72
CA ARG A 35 8.85 -14.26 -3.16
C ARG A 35 8.48 -15.33 -2.15
N ARG A 36 8.60 -15.05 -0.85
CA ARG A 36 8.21 -15.99 0.21
C ARG A 36 6.68 -16.16 0.28
N LEU A 37 5.94 -15.08 0.06
CA LEU A 37 4.48 -15.13 0.03
C LEU A 37 3.96 -15.87 -1.22
N GLU A 38 4.62 -15.72 -2.35
CA GLU A 38 4.30 -16.42 -3.61
C GLU A 38 4.68 -17.91 -3.56
N GLY A 39 5.79 -18.25 -2.91
CA GLY A 39 6.34 -19.61 -2.85
C GLY A 39 5.53 -20.62 -2.03
N GLY A 40 4.47 -20.18 -1.35
CA GLY A 40 3.72 -20.97 -0.38
C GLY A 40 4.57 -21.23 0.86
N VAL A 41 4.18 -20.66 2.00
CA VAL A 41 4.84 -21.01 3.27
C VAL A 41 4.52 -22.48 3.55
N ASP A 42 5.55 -23.33 3.61
CA ASP A 42 5.40 -24.69 4.11
C ASP A 42 4.75 -24.58 5.50
N VAL A 43 3.53 -25.13 5.63
CA VAL A 43 2.66 -24.97 6.81
C VAL A 43 3.36 -25.44 8.11
N ALA A 44 4.42 -26.25 7.98
CA ALA A 44 5.25 -26.74 9.06
C ALA A 44 6.19 -25.69 9.68
N ASP A 45 6.48 -24.58 8.99
CA ASP A 45 7.42 -23.53 9.45
C ASP A 45 6.71 -22.16 9.63
N ALA A 46 5.37 -22.18 9.67
CA ALA A 46 4.52 -21.01 9.83
C ALA A 46 4.62 -20.45 11.25
N SER A 47 5.67 -19.69 11.53
CA SER A 47 5.68 -18.82 12.71
C SER A 47 4.54 -17.79 12.59
N ALA A 48 3.90 -17.44 13.71
CA ALA A 48 2.79 -16.46 13.74
C ALA A 48 3.19 -15.04 13.28
N ASN A 49 4.48 -14.80 13.04
CA ASN A 49 5.00 -13.55 12.48
C ASN A 49 5.51 -13.81 11.05
N PRO A 50 4.84 -13.30 10.00
CA PRO A 50 5.27 -13.50 8.61
C PRO A 50 6.69 -12.94 8.32
N LEU A 51 7.23 -12.09 9.20
CA LEU A 51 8.57 -11.52 9.10
C LEU A 51 9.62 -12.18 10.00
N ALA A 52 9.25 -13.05 10.94
CA ALA A 52 10.23 -13.69 11.83
C ALA A 52 11.26 -14.51 11.05
N GLY A 53 10.92 -14.92 9.83
CA GLY A 53 11.83 -15.59 8.91
C GLY A 53 12.74 -14.68 8.09
N ILE A 54 12.50 -13.37 7.97
CA ILE A 54 13.36 -12.49 7.14
C ILE A 54 14.56 -12.05 7.96
N ARG A 55 15.75 -12.47 7.52
CA ARG A 55 17.02 -12.10 8.14
C ARG A 55 17.70 -11.00 7.36
N ILE A 56 18.38 -10.09 8.07
CA ILE A 56 19.14 -9.00 7.44
C ILE A 56 20.20 -9.53 6.46
N THR A 57 20.74 -10.72 6.71
CA THR A 57 21.71 -11.40 5.84
C THR A 57 21.12 -11.81 4.50
N GLU A 58 19.89 -12.31 4.48
CA GLU A 58 19.22 -12.72 3.24
C GLU A 58 18.90 -11.50 2.36
N VAL A 59 18.52 -10.40 2.99
CA VAL A 59 18.27 -9.11 2.32
C VAL A 59 19.57 -8.54 1.75
N LEU A 60 20.68 -8.71 2.47
CA LEU A 60 22.01 -8.33 1.98
C LEU A 60 22.45 -9.17 0.77
N ASP A 61 22.17 -10.48 0.78
CA ASP A 61 22.46 -11.34 -0.36
C ASP A 61 21.64 -10.93 -1.58
N GLU A 62 20.35 -10.64 -1.40
CA GLU A 62 19.46 -10.14 -2.45
C GLU A 62 19.98 -8.83 -3.07
N VAL A 63 20.25 -7.82 -2.24
CA VAL A 63 20.69 -6.51 -2.76
C VAL A 63 22.04 -6.63 -3.45
N ASN A 64 22.95 -7.47 -2.94
CA ASN A 64 24.27 -7.67 -3.54
C ASN A 64 24.19 -8.44 -4.86
N GLN A 65 23.28 -9.42 -4.97
CA GLN A 65 23.02 -10.10 -6.23
C GLN A 65 22.51 -9.11 -7.30
N GLN A 66 21.62 -8.22 -6.92
CA GLN A 66 21.10 -7.19 -7.82
C GLN A 66 22.18 -6.20 -8.26
N LEU A 67 22.98 -5.70 -7.30
CA LEU A 67 24.10 -4.81 -7.61
C LEU A 67 25.07 -5.47 -8.60
N ARG A 68 25.44 -6.74 -8.39
CA ARG A 68 26.31 -7.49 -9.32
C ARG A 68 25.69 -7.70 -10.70
N SER A 69 24.37 -7.89 -10.76
CA SER A 69 23.67 -8.07 -12.05
C SER A 69 23.66 -6.79 -12.89
N LEU A 70 23.62 -5.63 -12.24
CA LEU A 70 23.66 -4.32 -12.89
C LEU A 70 25.09 -3.90 -13.25
N ASP A 71 26.04 -4.16 -12.35
CA ASP A 71 27.46 -3.91 -12.53
C ASP A 71 28.30 -4.98 -11.81
N PRO A 72 29.04 -5.84 -12.55
CA PRO A 72 29.93 -6.85 -11.96
C PRO A 72 31.01 -6.27 -11.04
N HIS A 73 31.33 -4.99 -11.17
CA HIS A 73 32.31 -4.28 -10.35
C HIS A 73 31.68 -3.43 -9.24
N ALA A 74 30.35 -3.50 -9.06
CA ALA A 74 29.66 -2.74 -8.03
C ALA A 74 30.25 -3.01 -6.65
N THR A 75 30.53 -1.92 -5.91
CA THR A 75 30.79 -2.02 -4.47
C THR A 75 29.60 -2.75 -3.81
N LEU A 76 29.86 -3.73 -2.94
CA LEU A 76 28.82 -4.51 -2.26
C LEU A 76 28.45 -3.92 -0.90
N MET A 77 27.26 -4.25 -0.41
CA MET A 77 26.82 -3.94 0.94
C MET A 77 27.34 -4.97 1.94
N THR A 78 27.74 -4.50 3.11
CA THR A 78 28.23 -5.35 4.21
C THR A 78 27.22 -5.40 5.34
N THR A 79 27.30 -6.45 6.16
CA THR A 79 26.53 -6.57 7.41
C THR A 79 26.76 -5.37 8.33
N GLY A 80 28.00 -4.90 8.46
CA GLY A 80 28.31 -3.71 9.25
C GLY A 80 27.60 -2.44 8.76
N ALA A 81 27.45 -2.26 7.45
CA ALA A 81 26.68 -1.14 6.90
C ALA A 81 25.19 -1.23 7.25
N ALA A 82 24.63 -2.45 7.25
CA ALA A 82 23.25 -2.69 7.64
C ALA A 82 23.03 -2.48 9.16
N TYR A 83 23.94 -2.98 10.01
CA TYR A 83 23.85 -2.80 11.46
C TYR A 83 24.10 -1.36 11.94
N ASN A 84 24.82 -0.55 11.14
CA ASN A 84 24.91 0.90 11.38
C ASN A 84 23.56 1.62 11.18
N ILE A 85 22.62 1.02 10.42
CA ILE A 85 21.27 1.55 10.22
C ILE A 85 20.32 0.96 11.26
N TRP A 86 20.35 -0.36 11.41
CA TRP A 86 19.52 -1.12 12.35
C TRP A 86 20.41 -1.93 13.30
N PRO A 87 20.68 -1.41 14.51
CA PRO A 87 21.50 -2.08 15.52
C PRO A 87 21.11 -3.53 15.83
N SER A 88 19.84 -3.90 15.60
CA SER A 88 19.33 -5.24 15.84
C SER A 88 18.45 -5.76 14.69
N GLN A 89 18.31 -7.09 14.64
CA GLN A 89 17.40 -7.79 13.71
C GLN A 89 15.93 -7.39 13.95
N GLU A 90 15.55 -7.14 15.21
CA GLU A 90 14.22 -6.70 15.60
C GLU A 90 13.92 -5.29 15.07
N GLU A 91 14.84 -4.34 15.24
CA GLU A 91 14.68 -2.97 14.71
C GLU A 91 14.58 -2.94 13.18
N PHE A 92 15.32 -3.83 12.50
CA PHE A 92 15.19 -4.01 11.06
C PHE A 92 13.79 -4.51 10.69
N GLN A 93 13.29 -5.56 11.35
CA GLN A 93 11.95 -6.10 11.10
C GLN A 93 10.84 -5.08 11.37
N LEU A 94 10.96 -4.29 12.43
CA LEU A 94 10.04 -3.18 12.73
C LEU A 94 10.04 -2.13 11.61
N SER A 95 11.22 -1.74 11.12
CA SER A 95 11.31 -0.80 10.00
C SER A 95 10.72 -1.35 8.69
N VAL A 96 10.79 -2.67 8.48
CA VAL A 96 10.14 -3.33 7.33
C VAL A 96 8.62 -3.29 7.50
N LEU A 97 8.10 -3.52 8.70
CA LEU A 97 6.66 -3.37 8.99
C LEU A 97 6.20 -1.94 8.76
N ASP A 98 6.89 -0.95 9.31
CA ASP A 98 6.55 0.47 9.12
C ASP A 98 6.47 0.81 7.62
N ARG A 99 7.40 0.27 6.82
CA ARG A 99 7.39 0.46 5.37
C ARG A 99 6.19 -0.20 4.71
N ILE A 100 5.87 -1.44 5.07
CA ILE A 100 4.71 -2.19 4.54
C ILE A 100 3.41 -1.42 4.80
N PHE A 101 3.22 -0.94 6.03
CA PHE A 101 2.02 -0.17 6.39
C PHE A 101 1.94 1.15 5.60
N LEU A 102 3.08 1.83 5.43
CA LEU A 102 3.12 3.07 4.66
C LEU A 102 2.84 2.85 3.16
N ASP A 103 3.38 1.78 2.58
CA ASP A 103 3.15 1.44 1.17
C ASP A 103 1.70 1.00 0.96
N ALA A 104 1.16 0.15 1.85
CA ALA A 104 -0.24 -0.29 1.82
C ALA A 104 -1.23 0.88 1.89
N ALA A 105 -0.93 1.91 2.69
CA ALA A 105 -1.79 3.07 2.83
C ALA A 105 -1.82 3.99 1.60
N LYS A 106 -0.98 3.78 0.57
CA LYS A 106 -0.84 4.67 -0.60
C LYS A 106 -1.22 4.02 -1.93
N ILE A 107 -1.68 2.79 -1.90
CA ILE A 107 -1.97 2.04 -3.13
C ILE A 107 -3.04 2.75 -3.93
N GLY A 108 -2.81 2.82 -5.25
CA GLY A 108 -3.78 3.38 -6.19
C GLY A 108 -4.03 4.88 -6.10
N PHE A 109 -3.39 5.62 -5.19
CA PHE A 109 -3.72 7.04 -4.95
C PHE A 109 -3.68 7.90 -6.22
N ASP A 110 -2.61 7.81 -7.01
CA ASP A 110 -2.50 8.63 -8.22
C ASP A 110 -3.49 8.17 -9.30
N GLU A 111 -3.58 6.86 -9.53
CA GLU A 111 -4.46 6.28 -10.55
C GLU A 111 -5.94 6.54 -10.25
N VAL A 112 -6.34 6.45 -8.98
CA VAL A 112 -7.72 6.61 -8.54
C VAL A 112 -8.13 8.09 -8.56
N ASP A 113 -7.24 9.02 -8.19
CA ASP A 113 -7.54 10.47 -8.24
C ASP A 113 -7.74 10.96 -9.68
N GLU A 114 -6.86 10.55 -10.60
CA GLU A 114 -6.97 10.89 -12.03
C GLU A 114 -8.28 10.37 -12.64
N ARG A 115 -8.69 9.14 -12.28
CA ARG A 115 -9.96 8.55 -12.75
C ARG A 115 -11.18 9.30 -12.23
N VAL A 116 -11.18 9.71 -10.96
CA VAL A 116 -12.31 10.46 -10.38
C VAL A 116 -12.47 11.82 -11.05
N ASP A 117 -11.37 12.55 -11.27
CA ASP A 117 -11.43 13.86 -11.93
C ASP A 117 -11.93 13.72 -13.38
N ALA A 118 -11.47 12.70 -14.11
CA ALA A 118 -11.93 12.42 -15.47
C ALA A 118 -13.43 12.07 -15.53
N ASP A 119 -13.93 11.22 -14.63
CA ASP A 119 -15.33 10.83 -14.63
C ASP A 119 -16.26 11.97 -14.17
N ILE A 120 -15.83 12.82 -13.23
CA ILE A 120 -16.57 14.03 -12.85
C ILE A 120 -16.69 14.96 -14.05
N ALA A 121 -15.58 15.18 -14.78
CA ALA A 121 -15.59 16.01 -15.99
C ALA A 121 -16.50 15.44 -17.10
N ALA A 122 -16.63 14.12 -17.19
CA ALA A 122 -17.54 13.43 -18.10
C ALA A 122 -19.02 13.49 -17.66
N GLY A 123 -19.32 13.99 -16.45
CA GLY A 123 -20.68 14.12 -15.94
C GLY A 123 -21.34 12.80 -15.57
N HIS A 124 -20.55 11.77 -15.22
CA HIS A 124 -21.07 10.47 -14.82
C HIS A 124 -21.91 10.55 -13.53
N ASP A 125 -22.87 9.63 -13.36
CA ASP A 125 -23.64 9.52 -12.12
C ASP A 125 -22.73 9.20 -10.94
N TRP A 126 -23.01 9.79 -9.78
CA TRP A 126 -22.14 9.66 -8.62
C TRP A 126 -22.07 8.22 -8.08
N ARG A 127 -23.11 7.39 -8.28
CA ARG A 127 -23.03 5.98 -7.87
C ARG A 127 -22.04 5.21 -8.74
N ASP A 128 -22.00 5.55 -10.02
CA ASP A 128 -21.03 4.97 -10.95
C ASP A 128 -19.61 5.48 -10.64
N LEU A 129 -19.45 6.74 -10.19
CA LEU A 129 -18.18 7.25 -9.66
C LEU A 129 -17.70 6.42 -8.47
N VAL A 130 -18.57 6.22 -7.46
CA VAL A 130 -18.24 5.42 -6.27
C VAL A 130 -17.86 4.00 -6.68
N ALA A 131 -18.66 3.35 -7.52
CA ALA A 131 -18.38 1.98 -7.97
C ALA A 131 -17.05 1.88 -8.70
N ARG A 132 -16.77 2.77 -9.67
CA ARG A 132 -15.53 2.69 -10.46
C ARG A 132 -14.30 3.09 -9.65
N CYS A 133 -14.40 4.10 -8.79
CA CYS A 133 -13.31 4.56 -7.94
C CYS A 133 -12.87 3.45 -6.98
N PHE A 134 -13.77 3.00 -6.12
CA PHE A 134 -13.43 2.02 -5.09
C PHE A 134 -13.37 0.59 -5.65
N GLY A 135 -14.02 0.31 -6.77
CA GLY A 135 -13.80 -0.94 -7.51
C GLY A 135 -12.37 -1.03 -8.04
N ALA A 136 -11.81 0.07 -8.58
CA ALA A 136 -10.42 0.11 -9.02
C ALA A 136 -9.45 -0.03 -7.84
N ASP A 137 -9.70 0.70 -6.75
CA ASP A 137 -8.91 0.57 -5.51
C ASP A 137 -8.90 -0.88 -4.99
N PHE A 138 -10.08 -1.50 -4.91
CA PHE A 138 -10.23 -2.88 -4.47
C PHE A 138 -9.44 -3.87 -5.34
N GLU A 139 -9.46 -3.71 -6.67
CA GLU A 139 -8.69 -4.57 -7.59
C GLU A 139 -7.18 -4.37 -7.42
N LEU A 140 -6.71 -3.12 -7.27
CA LEU A 140 -5.30 -2.84 -7.02
C LEU A 140 -4.84 -3.43 -5.69
N SER A 141 -5.67 -3.31 -4.65
CA SER A 141 -5.37 -3.79 -3.30
C SER A 141 -5.46 -5.32 -3.15
N ALA A 142 -6.27 -6.00 -3.97
CA ALA A 142 -6.56 -7.43 -3.85
C ALA A 142 -5.33 -8.33 -3.97
N ASP A 143 -4.44 -7.99 -4.88
CA ASP A 143 -3.27 -8.81 -5.21
C ASP A 143 -1.97 -8.17 -4.68
N GLU A 144 -2.07 -7.05 -3.96
CA GLU A 144 -0.92 -6.30 -3.47
C GLU A 144 -0.39 -6.89 -2.15
N PRO A 145 0.84 -7.46 -2.13
CA PRO A 145 1.36 -8.16 -0.97
C PRO A 145 1.42 -7.29 0.29
N SER A 146 1.71 -6.00 0.15
CA SER A 146 1.80 -5.07 1.29
C SER A 146 0.46 -4.92 2.02
N VAL A 147 -0.67 -4.90 1.30
CA VAL A 147 -2.02 -4.86 1.90
C VAL A 147 -2.31 -6.12 2.68
N LEU A 148 -2.04 -7.28 2.08
CA LEU A 148 -2.34 -8.58 2.70
C LEU A 148 -1.51 -8.79 3.96
N LEU A 149 -0.24 -8.37 3.94
CA LEU A 149 0.62 -8.35 5.11
C LEU A 149 0.13 -7.38 6.18
N MET A 150 -0.22 -6.16 5.80
CA MET A 150 -0.78 -5.16 6.72
C MET A 150 -2.03 -5.71 7.41
N LEU A 151 -2.94 -6.34 6.68
CA LEU A 151 -4.14 -6.97 7.22
C LEU A 151 -3.80 -8.11 8.19
N GLY A 152 -2.88 -8.99 7.82
CA GLY A 152 -2.43 -10.10 8.68
C GLY A 152 -1.78 -9.61 9.98
N VAL A 153 -0.89 -8.62 9.90
CA VAL A 153 -0.21 -8.03 11.07
C VAL A 153 -1.22 -7.27 11.94
N THR A 154 -2.17 -6.55 11.35
CA THR A 154 -3.21 -5.84 12.08
C THR A 154 -4.11 -6.81 12.87
N ALA A 155 -4.43 -7.97 12.29
CA ALA A 155 -5.28 -8.98 12.92
C ALA A 155 -4.58 -9.75 14.06
N MET A 156 -3.28 -10.05 13.90
CA MET A 156 -2.56 -10.98 14.79
C MET A 156 -1.50 -10.31 15.68
N GLY A 157 -1.11 -9.08 15.36
CA GLY A 157 -0.05 -8.36 16.04
C GLY A 157 -0.46 -7.82 17.42
N PRO A 158 0.50 -7.51 18.31
CA PRO A 158 0.21 -6.86 19.58
C PRO A 158 -0.49 -5.51 19.38
N ARG A 159 -1.65 -5.31 20.02
CA ARG A 159 -2.49 -4.11 19.85
C ARG A 159 -1.73 -2.79 19.89
N ARG A 160 -0.83 -2.61 20.85
CA ARG A 160 -0.07 -1.35 21.00
C ARG A 160 0.85 -1.10 19.80
N GLN A 161 1.56 -2.13 19.37
CA GLN A 161 2.45 -2.06 18.22
C GLN A 161 1.68 -1.73 16.94
N VAL A 162 0.53 -2.39 16.72
CA VAL A 162 -0.34 -2.12 15.57
C VAL A 162 -0.84 -0.68 15.61
N ILE A 163 -1.26 -0.16 16.77
CA ILE A 163 -1.65 1.25 16.90
C ILE A 163 -0.52 2.19 16.51
N ASP A 164 0.69 1.97 17.06
CA ASP A 164 1.85 2.83 16.85
C ASP A 164 2.26 2.84 15.36
N MET A 165 2.27 1.68 14.70
CA MET A 165 2.59 1.52 13.27
C MET A 165 1.58 2.21 12.36
N ASN A 166 0.30 2.24 12.75
CA ASN A 166 -0.77 2.82 11.95
C ASN A 166 -0.91 4.34 12.08
N VAL A 167 -0.20 5.02 13.00
CA VAL A 167 -0.42 6.46 13.24
C VAL A 167 -0.26 7.29 11.96
N VAL A 168 0.87 7.16 11.27
CA VAL A 168 1.15 7.90 10.03
C VAL A 168 0.37 7.34 8.83
N PRO A 169 0.36 6.01 8.57
CA PRO A 169 -0.45 5.41 7.51
C PRO A 169 -1.92 5.81 7.55
N ASN A 170 -2.56 5.74 8.72
CA ASN A 170 -3.98 6.10 8.87
C ASN A 170 -4.23 7.59 8.61
N GLN A 171 -3.31 8.47 9.01
CA GLN A 171 -3.43 9.90 8.73
C GLN A 171 -3.41 10.17 7.23
N LEU A 172 -2.45 9.58 6.52
CA LEU A 172 -2.32 9.70 5.06
C LEU A 172 -3.55 9.14 4.33
N TYR A 173 -3.98 7.93 4.73
CA TYR A 173 -5.15 7.28 4.15
C TYR A 173 -6.42 8.11 4.35
N VAL A 174 -6.69 8.56 5.58
CA VAL A 174 -7.87 9.38 5.87
C VAL A 174 -7.83 10.71 5.13
N GLU A 175 -6.67 11.37 5.08
CA GLU A 175 -6.53 12.65 4.37
C GLU A 175 -6.86 12.49 2.88
N TYR A 176 -6.24 11.52 2.23
CA TYR A 176 -6.42 11.25 0.80
C TYR A 176 -7.86 10.84 0.48
N VAL A 177 -8.38 9.78 1.12
CA VAL A 177 -9.72 9.26 0.81
C VAL A 177 -10.79 10.29 1.18
N SER A 178 -10.59 11.08 2.24
CA SER A 178 -11.49 12.20 2.53
C SER A 178 -11.48 13.27 1.44
N GLY A 179 -10.33 13.57 0.84
CA GLY A 179 -10.21 14.48 -0.30
C GLY A 179 -11.04 13.99 -1.48
N LEU A 180 -10.86 12.72 -1.84
CA LEU A 180 -11.58 12.07 -2.93
C LEU A 180 -13.10 12.02 -2.69
N LEU A 181 -13.52 11.60 -1.49
CA LEU A 181 -14.94 11.58 -1.13
C LEU A 181 -15.56 12.99 -1.17
N ARG A 182 -14.83 14.03 -0.77
CA ARG A 182 -15.33 15.41 -0.90
C ARG A 182 -15.61 15.79 -2.35
N LYS A 183 -14.74 15.41 -3.30
CA LYS A 183 -14.96 15.63 -4.74
C LYS A 183 -16.24 14.94 -5.21
N ILE A 184 -16.37 13.64 -4.93
CA ILE A 184 -17.54 12.84 -5.31
C ILE A 184 -18.83 13.37 -4.69
N LEU A 185 -18.83 13.70 -3.39
CA LEU A 185 -20.03 14.20 -2.70
C LEU A 185 -20.44 15.58 -3.17
N ALA A 186 -19.48 16.46 -3.49
CA ALA A 186 -19.77 17.76 -4.08
C ALA A 186 -20.46 17.60 -5.46
N HIS A 187 -19.93 16.72 -6.31
CA HIS A 187 -20.55 16.36 -7.60
C HIS A 187 -21.96 15.79 -7.43
N ALA A 188 -22.14 14.91 -6.44
CA ALA A 188 -23.42 14.29 -6.12
C ALA A 188 -24.45 15.26 -5.50
N GLY A 189 -24.04 16.46 -5.10
CA GLY A 189 -24.88 17.37 -4.32
C GLY A 189 -25.25 16.80 -2.95
N ARG A 190 -24.31 16.10 -2.30
CA ARG A 190 -24.50 15.41 -1.02
C ARG A 190 -23.60 15.97 0.07
N ARG A 191 -23.96 15.72 1.32
CA ARG A 191 -23.18 16.04 2.53
C ARG A 191 -23.26 14.89 3.54
N PRO A 192 -22.30 14.76 4.46
CA PRO A 192 -22.45 13.82 5.58
C PRO A 192 -23.76 14.06 6.35
N VAL A 193 -24.42 12.97 6.78
CA VAL A 193 -25.59 13.07 7.65
C VAL A 193 -25.21 13.70 8.99
N LYS A 194 -26.18 14.33 9.65
CA LYS A 194 -25.94 14.96 10.97
C LYS A 194 -25.35 13.96 11.96
N GLY A 195 -24.23 14.32 12.58
CA GLY A 195 -23.53 13.49 13.56
C GLY A 195 -22.53 12.48 12.96
N ARG A 196 -22.34 12.49 11.63
CA ARG A 196 -21.26 11.76 10.96
C ARG A 196 -20.28 12.72 10.30
N SER A 197 -19.02 12.30 10.29
CA SER A 197 -17.93 12.95 9.56
C SER A 197 -17.61 12.18 8.29
N ILE A 198 -16.83 12.80 7.39
CA ILE A 198 -16.27 12.09 6.22
C ILE A 198 -15.33 10.98 6.68
N ALA A 199 -14.55 11.20 7.75
CA ALA A 199 -13.67 10.18 8.31
C ALA A 199 -14.44 8.93 8.76
N ASP A 200 -15.66 9.07 9.30
CA ASP A 200 -16.50 7.91 9.64
C ASP A 200 -16.89 7.09 8.40
N LEU A 201 -17.11 7.75 7.27
CA LEU A 201 -17.37 7.08 5.99
C LEU A 201 -16.08 6.42 5.45
N VAL A 202 -14.93 7.07 5.55
CA VAL A 202 -13.63 6.48 5.16
C VAL A 202 -13.41 5.16 5.90
N TRP A 203 -13.58 5.15 7.23
CA TRP A 203 -13.40 3.93 8.02
C TRP A 203 -14.45 2.86 7.74
N ALA A 204 -15.68 3.26 7.38
CA ALA A 204 -16.69 2.29 6.95
C ALA A 204 -16.30 1.62 5.63
N ILE A 205 -15.82 2.40 4.66
CA ILE A 205 -15.34 1.91 3.36
C ILE A 205 -14.15 0.97 3.54
N GLU A 206 -13.12 1.40 4.28
CA GLU A 206 -11.94 0.58 4.55
C GLU A 206 -12.30 -0.74 5.23
N ALA A 207 -13.17 -0.72 6.26
CA ALA A 207 -13.59 -1.95 6.93
C ALA A 207 -14.34 -2.91 5.98
N ILE A 208 -15.14 -2.38 5.06
CA ILE A 208 -15.83 -3.16 4.02
C ILE A 208 -14.80 -3.78 3.06
N GLU A 209 -13.91 -2.97 2.52
CA GLU A 209 -12.88 -3.41 1.57
C GLU A 209 -11.96 -4.45 2.19
N SER A 210 -11.38 -4.18 3.37
CA SER A 210 -10.56 -5.12 4.13
C SER A 210 -11.26 -6.45 4.37
N GLY A 211 -12.57 -6.44 4.69
CA GLY A 211 -13.37 -7.65 4.82
C GLY A 211 -13.51 -8.43 3.50
N TYR A 212 -13.73 -7.73 2.38
CA TYR A 212 -13.83 -8.34 1.06
C TYR A 212 -12.49 -8.80 0.49
N LEU A 213 -11.38 -8.13 0.81
CA LEU A 213 -10.02 -8.52 0.44
C LEU A 213 -9.68 -9.87 1.08
N LEU A 214 -9.96 -10.02 2.39
CA LEU A 214 -9.83 -11.29 3.09
C LEU A 214 -10.76 -12.36 2.49
N ARG A 215 -12.00 -12.00 2.13
CA ARG A 215 -12.93 -12.92 1.49
C ARG A 215 -12.43 -13.40 0.13
N ARG A 216 -11.91 -12.51 -0.72
CA ARG A 216 -11.34 -12.84 -2.04
C ARG A 216 -10.26 -13.90 -1.94
N ARG A 217 -9.44 -13.84 -0.88
CA ARG A 217 -8.38 -14.83 -0.64
C ARG A 217 -8.91 -16.23 -0.31
N MET A 218 -10.10 -16.34 0.27
CA MET A 218 -10.73 -17.62 0.64
C MET A 218 -11.70 -18.14 -0.42
N ASP A 219 -12.39 -17.23 -1.10
CA ASP A 219 -13.39 -17.49 -2.14
C ASP A 219 -13.34 -16.33 -3.15
N PRO A 220 -12.53 -16.44 -4.21
CA PRO A 220 -12.26 -15.32 -5.13
C PRO A 220 -13.47 -14.90 -5.94
N ASP A 221 -14.46 -15.80 -6.10
CA ASP A 221 -15.66 -15.51 -6.88
C ASP A 221 -16.65 -14.64 -6.11
N VAL A 222 -16.71 -14.75 -4.77
CA VAL A 222 -17.72 -14.05 -3.95
C VAL A 222 -17.71 -12.53 -4.16
N PRO A 223 -16.58 -11.82 -4.03
CA PRO A 223 -16.55 -10.37 -4.25
C PRO A 223 -16.89 -9.99 -5.69
N MET A 224 -16.60 -10.87 -6.66
CA MET A 224 -16.74 -10.64 -8.10
C MET A 224 -18.14 -10.93 -8.65
N ARG A 225 -19.02 -11.55 -7.86
CA ARG A 225 -20.41 -11.80 -8.27
C ARG A 225 -21.10 -10.49 -8.62
N ARG A 226 -21.72 -10.46 -9.80
CA ARG A 226 -22.40 -9.27 -10.32
C ARG A 226 -23.91 -9.33 -10.09
N ASP A 227 -24.50 -8.20 -9.77
CA ASP A 227 -25.94 -8.02 -9.73
C ASP A 227 -26.53 -7.79 -11.13
N ARG A 228 -27.85 -7.54 -11.21
CA ARG A 228 -28.54 -7.28 -12.48
C ARG A 228 -28.11 -5.97 -13.16
N ALA A 229 -27.57 -5.03 -12.41
CA ALA A 229 -27.01 -3.78 -12.92
C ALA A 229 -25.54 -3.94 -13.35
N GLY A 230 -24.98 -5.16 -13.26
CA GLY A 230 -23.61 -5.46 -13.61
C GLY A 230 -22.60 -5.09 -12.54
N ARG A 231 -23.02 -4.67 -11.34
CA ARG A 231 -22.12 -4.25 -10.27
C ARG A 231 -21.65 -5.42 -9.43
N THR A 232 -20.39 -5.40 -9.00
CA THR A 232 -19.86 -6.40 -8.07
C THR A 232 -20.49 -6.24 -6.69
N ALA A 233 -20.38 -7.29 -5.85
CA ALA A 233 -20.87 -7.23 -4.47
C ALA A 233 -20.19 -6.10 -3.67
N VAL A 234 -18.90 -5.86 -3.92
CA VAL A 234 -18.12 -4.78 -3.29
C VAL A 234 -18.67 -3.43 -3.70
N GLU A 235 -18.78 -3.16 -5.00
CA GLU A 235 -19.29 -1.90 -5.56
C GLU A 235 -20.67 -1.55 -4.99
N SER A 236 -21.58 -2.53 -4.92
CA SER A 236 -22.93 -2.31 -4.42
C SER A 236 -22.98 -1.99 -2.92
N VAL A 237 -22.13 -2.62 -2.10
CA VAL A 237 -22.06 -2.32 -0.67
C VAL A 237 -21.41 -0.95 -0.40
N LEU A 238 -20.42 -0.56 -1.20
CA LEU A 238 -19.78 0.76 -1.08
C LEU A 238 -20.73 1.90 -1.46
N ILE A 239 -21.52 1.74 -2.52
CA ILE A 239 -22.61 2.68 -2.83
C ILE A 239 -23.58 2.79 -1.64
N ALA A 240 -24.02 1.66 -1.07
CA ALA A 240 -24.93 1.66 0.06
C ALA A 240 -24.33 2.34 1.30
N ALA A 241 -23.02 2.19 1.54
CA ALA A 241 -22.32 2.89 2.61
C ALA A 241 -22.34 4.41 2.39
N VAL A 242 -22.04 4.88 1.17
CA VAL A 242 -22.13 6.31 0.83
C VAL A 242 -23.56 6.82 1.02
N GLU A 243 -24.59 6.07 0.60
CA GLU A 243 -26.00 6.45 0.81
C GLU A 243 -26.38 6.53 2.29
N ALA A 244 -25.91 5.60 3.12
CA ALA A 244 -26.24 5.56 4.54
C ALA A 244 -25.54 6.66 5.35
N PHE A 245 -24.34 7.09 4.94
CA PHE A 245 -23.54 8.10 5.65
C PHE A 245 -23.74 9.52 5.13
N THR A 246 -24.47 9.70 4.03
CA THR A 246 -24.64 11.02 3.41
C THR A 246 -26.10 11.29 3.02
N GLU A 247 -26.46 12.56 2.95
CA GLU A 247 -27.78 13.03 2.54
C GLU A 247 -27.67 14.11 1.45
N PRO A 248 -28.70 14.31 0.61
CA PRO A 248 -28.73 15.42 -0.33
C PRO A 248 -28.60 16.77 0.38
N VAL A 249 -27.86 17.70 -0.23
CA VAL A 249 -27.81 19.10 0.23
C VAL A 249 -29.17 19.74 -0.06
N PRO A 250 -29.86 20.32 0.95
CA PRO A 250 -31.12 20.99 0.71
C PRO A 250 -30.97 22.13 -0.31
N PRO A 251 -31.94 22.34 -1.22
CA PRO A 251 -31.91 23.49 -2.11
C PRO A 251 -31.89 24.76 -1.25
N LYS A 252 -30.99 25.71 -1.60
CA LYS A 252 -30.95 27.01 -0.93
C LYS A 252 -32.34 27.65 -1.08
N ARG A 253 -33.03 27.86 0.04
CA ARG A 253 -34.26 28.68 0.07
C ARG A 253 -33.86 30.08 -0.42
N ARG A 254 -34.39 30.48 -1.58
CA ARG A 254 -34.29 31.84 -2.09
C ARG A 254 -35.19 32.76 -1.27
#